data_AF-A0A954IS37-F1
#
_entry.id   AF-A0A954IS37-F1
#
_cell.length_a   1.000
_cell.length_b   1.000
_cell.length_c   1.000
_cell.angle_alpha   90.00
_cell.angle_beta   90.00
_cell.angle_gamma   90.00
#
_symmetry.space_group_name_H-M   'P 1'
#
loop_
_entity.id
_entity.type
_entity.pdbx_description
1 polymer ?
#
loop_
_entity_poly.entity_id
_entity_poly.type
_entity_poly.pdbx_seq_one_letter_code
_entity_poly.pdbx_strand_id
1 'polypeptide(L)'
;MAMFFSYGGLLLDLFIVPALLWKRTRTVAFILAVMFHLTNAFLFHIGIFPWMMICATTLFFKPDWTQRWLGQPKTSPVKSSAPNEPNRHTRWKTLTVCLVGVWCVVHLLVPLRHWLYSNDVNWSEQGYRFSWRMMLNEKITLMQIVYDDPQTGRVMRINPLKPPPPLKPLTLQQATRVSQHPDMLQEYARSVSEQLANTGDLDVSVRALVLCSLNGRRPQLFVDPRTNLVAQPKGFETWTWVVPLEEPLAKKPWFIPPTKWPQYVDLSKMTQQLMTPEKPSPEPIP
;
A
#
# COMPACT_ATOMS: atom_id res chain seq x y z
N MET A 1 24.85 16.45 8.30
CA MET A 1 24.46 15.46 7.28
C MET A 1 22.95 15.41 7.04
N ALA A 2 22.11 15.10 8.03
CA ALA A 2 20.66 15.04 7.84
C ALA A 2 20.04 16.29 7.17
N MET A 3 20.34 17.49 7.69
CA MET A 3 19.83 18.74 7.09
C MET A 3 20.24 18.93 5.62
N PHE A 4 21.45 18.54 5.25
CA PHE A 4 21.93 18.63 3.87
C PHE A 4 21.11 17.73 2.94
N PHE A 5 20.89 16.47 3.33
CA PHE A 5 20.05 15.55 2.56
C PHE A 5 18.60 16.05 2.48
N SER A 6 18.04 16.56 3.58
CA SER A 6 16.66 17.06 3.61
C SER A 6 16.46 18.29 2.72
N TYR A 7 17.26 19.35 2.91
CA TYR A 7 17.13 20.57 2.12
C TYR A 7 17.60 20.37 0.67
N GLY A 8 18.63 19.56 0.45
CA GLY A 8 19.11 19.22 -0.90
C GLY A 8 18.07 18.45 -1.71
N GLY A 9 17.44 17.44 -1.11
CA GLY A 9 16.33 16.71 -1.74
C GLY A 9 15.15 17.61 -2.06
N LEU A 10 14.74 18.47 -1.11
CA LEU A 10 13.67 19.44 -1.32
C LEU A 10 13.94 20.37 -2.51
N LEU A 11 15.14 20.97 -2.57
CA LEU A 11 15.51 21.87 -3.66
C LEU A 11 15.54 21.14 -4.99
N LEU A 12 16.10 19.92 -5.03
CA LEU A 12 16.10 19.12 -6.24
C LEU A 12 14.68 18.86 -6.72
N ASP A 13 13.80 18.34 -5.86
CA ASP A 13 12.42 18.00 -6.22
C ASP A 13 11.64 19.22 -6.73
N LEU A 14 11.85 20.39 -6.13
CA LEU A 14 11.19 21.64 -6.54
C LEU A 14 11.66 22.13 -7.92
N PHE A 15 12.94 21.98 -8.24
CA PHE A 15 13.55 22.61 -9.42
C PHE A 15 13.86 21.64 -10.57
N ILE A 16 13.83 20.32 -10.36
CA ILE A 16 14.27 19.36 -11.37
C ILE A 16 13.41 19.40 -12.64
N VAL A 17 12.09 19.52 -12.50
CA VAL A 17 11.16 19.60 -13.63
C VAL A 17 11.37 20.86 -14.47
N PRO A 18 11.32 22.09 -13.92
CA PRO A 18 11.59 23.28 -14.73
C PRO A 18 13.00 23.25 -15.34
N ALA A 19 14.00 22.70 -14.63
CA ALA A 19 15.35 22.57 -15.15
C ALA A 19 15.47 21.56 -16.30
N LEU A 20 14.69 20.47 -16.32
CA LEU A 20 14.61 19.52 -17.43
C LEU A 20 13.87 20.11 -18.65
N LEU A 21 12.82 20.90 -18.41
CA LEU A 21 12.06 21.56 -19.47
C LEU A 21 12.91 22.61 -20.20
N TRP A 22 13.70 23.41 -19.46
CA TRP A 22 14.55 24.43 -20.06
C TRP A 22 15.75 23.81 -20.79
N LYS A 23 15.81 24.03 -22.11
CA LYS A 23 16.80 23.41 -23.01
C LYS A 23 18.27 23.64 -22.59
N ARG A 24 18.58 24.78 -21.94
CA ARG A 24 19.96 25.13 -21.54
C ARG A 24 20.43 24.33 -20.33
N THR A 25 19.53 24.04 -19.39
CA THR A 25 19.85 23.34 -18.12
C THR A 25 19.61 21.83 -18.20
N ARG A 26 18.90 21.36 -19.22
CA ARG A 26 18.42 19.97 -19.33
C ARG A 26 19.47 18.90 -19.08
N THR A 27 20.64 18.99 -19.71
CA THR A 27 21.69 17.95 -19.54
C THR A 27 22.22 17.92 -18.11
N VAL A 28 22.45 19.10 -17.51
CA VAL A 28 22.88 19.21 -16.11
C VAL A 28 21.79 18.67 -15.18
N ALA A 29 20.53 19.06 -15.41
CA ALA A 29 19.39 18.56 -14.66
C ALA A 29 19.25 17.04 -14.76
N PHE A 30 19.45 16.45 -15.95
CA PHE A 30 19.44 15.01 -16.14
C PHE A 30 20.55 14.31 -15.34
N ILE A 31 21.79 14.83 -15.37
CA ILE A 31 22.90 14.28 -14.57
C ILE A 31 22.55 14.33 -13.08
N LEU A 32 22.01 15.45 -12.58
CA LEU A 32 21.59 15.59 -11.19
C LEU A 32 20.47 14.61 -10.83
N ALA A 33 19.47 14.43 -11.70
CA ALA A 33 18.40 13.44 -11.50
C ALA A 33 18.97 12.01 -11.42
N VAL A 34 19.89 11.65 -12.32
CA VAL A 34 20.55 10.34 -12.29
C VAL A 34 21.31 10.15 -10.98
N MET A 35 22.13 11.11 -10.57
CA MET A 35 22.88 11.04 -9.31
C MET A 35 21.95 10.90 -8.09
N PHE A 36 20.84 11.64 -8.08
CA PHE A 36 19.84 11.54 -7.03
C PHE A 36 19.18 10.16 -7.00
N HIS A 37 18.77 9.62 -8.14
CA HIS A 37 18.18 8.28 -8.21
C HIS A 37 19.19 7.19 -7.82
N LEU A 38 20.46 7.32 -8.19
CA LEU A 38 21.52 6.38 -7.77
C LEU A 38 21.77 6.46 -6.25
N THR A 39 21.77 7.66 -5.70
CA THR A 39 21.87 7.86 -4.24
C THR A 39 20.67 7.24 -3.54
N ASN A 40 19.46 7.42 -4.07
CA ASN A 40 18.27 6.77 -3.54
C ASN A 40 18.32 5.25 -3.69
N ALA A 41 18.85 4.70 -4.78
CA ALA A 41 19.02 3.26 -4.94
C ALA A 41 20.02 2.66 -3.95
N PHE A 42 21.07 3.42 -3.61
CA PHE A 42 22.08 3.02 -2.65
C PHE A 42 21.58 3.13 -1.20
N LEU A 43 20.90 4.23 -0.85
CA LEU A 43 20.39 4.48 0.50
C LEU A 43 19.11 3.72 0.79
N PHE A 44 18.23 3.59 -0.21
CA PHE A 44 16.89 3.05 -0.06
C PHE A 44 16.71 1.86 -1.02
N HIS A 45 16.43 0.68 -0.47
CA HIS A 45 16.16 -0.53 -1.26
C HIS A 45 14.73 -0.52 -1.87
N ILE A 46 14.40 0.50 -2.68
CA ILE A 46 13.06 0.71 -3.28
C ILE A 46 12.89 -0.05 -4.62
N GLY A 47 13.69 -1.10 -4.84
CA GLY A 47 13.60 -1.99 -5.99
C GLY A 47 13.79 -1.30 -7.34
N ILE A 48 12.85 -1.51 -8.26
CA ILE A 48 12.96 -1.08 -9.67
C ILE A 48 12.78 0.44 -9.88
N PHE A 49 12.27 1.15 -8.88
CA PHE A 49 11.85 2.54 -9.01
C PHE A 49 12.95 3.49 -9.53
N PRO A 50 14.17 3.54 -8.95
CA PRO A 50 15.21 4.47 -9.43
C PRO A 50 15.57 4.27 -10.91
N TRP A 51 15.61 3.01 -11.36
CA TRP A 51 15.95 2.65 -12.73
C TRP A 51 14.86 3.09 -13.72
N MET A 52 13.59 2.85 -13.39
CA MET A 52 12.48 3.32 -14.22
C MET A 52 12.45 4.84 -14.31
N MET A 53 12.72 5.55 -13.21
CA MET A 53 12.72 7.02 -13.22
C MET A 53 13.87 7.59 -14.06
N ILE A 54 15.07 6.99 -13.99
CA ILE A 54 16.17 7.34 -14.89
C ILE A 54 15.76 7.14 -16.35
N CYS A 55 15.17 5.99 -16.70
CA CYS A 55 14.66 5.75 -18.05
C CYS A 55 13.56 6.76 -18.44
N ALA A 56 12.61 7.04 -17.56
CA ALA A 56 11.51 7.96 -17.82
C ALA A 56 11.99 9.42 -18.01
N THR A 57 13.03 9.86 -17.30
CA THR A 57 13.59 11.21 -17.49
C THR A 57 14.17 11.42 -18.89
N THR A 58 14.47 10.36 -19.65
CA THR A 58 14.87 10.49 -21.06
C THR A 58 13.75 11.05 -21.95
N LEU A 59 12.48 10.97 -21.52
CA LEU A 59 11.34 11.56 -22.24
C LEU A 59 11.44 13.09 -22.39
N PHE A 60 12.24 13.76 -21.55
CA PHE A 60 12.48 15.20 -21.66
C PHE A 60 13.44 15.56 -22.81
N PHE A 61 14.11 14.58 -23.43
CA PHE A 61 14.98 14.80 -24.58
C PHE A 61 14.19 14.78 -25.89
N LYS A 62 14.78 15.35 -26.95
CA LYS A 62 14.15 15.35 -28.29
C LYS A 62 14.07 13.92 -28.81
N PRO A 63 13.03 13.53 -29.57
CA PRO A 63 12.87 12.15 -30.06
C PRO A 63 14.07 11.58 -30.81
N ASP A 64 14.90 12.44 -31.42
CA ASP A 64 16.12 12.06 -32.14
C ASP A 64 17.37 11.94 -31.25
N TRP A 65 17.22 11.96 -29.91
CA TRP A 65 18.35 11.93 -28.98
C TRP A 65 19.16 10.63 -29.08
N THR A 66 18.49 9.49 -29.25
CA THR A 66 19.12 8.18 -29.41
C THR A 66 19.93 8.11 -30.70
N GLN A 67 19.34 8.59 -31.82
CA GLN A 67 19.99 8.62 -33.12
C GLN A 67 21.26 9.48 -33.10
N ARG A 68 21.19 10.67 -32.48
CA ARG A 68 22.35 11.56 -32.31
C ARG A 68 23.44 10.93 -31.44
N TRP A 69 23.07 10.23 -30.38
CA TRP A 69 24.02 9.61 -29.46
C TRP A 69 24.68 8.37 -30.05
N LEU A 70 23.95 7.57 -30.81
CA LEU A 70 24.44 6.38 -31.52
C LEU A 70 25.15 6.71 -32.84
N GLY A 71 25.29 7.99 -33.19
CA GLY A 71 25.92 8.42 -34.45
C GLY A 71 25.16 7.99 -35.71
N GLN A 72 23.87 7.67 -35.58
CA GLN A 72 23.05 7.26 -36.71
C GLN A 72 22.77 8.46 -37.60
N PRO A 73 22.90 8.33 -38.94
CA PRO A 73 22.54 9.40 -39.85
C PRO A 73 21.08 9.79 -39.63
N LYS A 74 20.78 11.10 -39.63
CA LYS A 74 19.39 11.58 -39.56
C LYS A 74 18.62 10.90 -40.68
N THR A 75 17.73 9.98 -40.34
CA THR A 75 16.75 9.51 -41.32
C THR A 75 15.91 10.73 -41.66
N SER A 76 15.97 11.16 -42.92
CA SER A 76 15.12 12.24 -43.41
C SER A 76 13.69 11.94 -42.96
N PRO A 77 12.96 12.91 -42.37
CA PRO A 77 11.56 12.68 -42.07
C PRO A 77 10.92 12.26 -43.38
N VAL A 78 10.38 11.05 -43.43
CA VAL A 78 9.51 10.64 -44.52
C VAL A 78 8.48 11.77 -44.59
N LYS A 79 8.46 12.50 -45.71
CA LYS A 79 7.41 13.47 -45.98
C LYS A 79 6.12 12.66 -46.02
N SER A 80 5.46 12.51 -44.89
CA SER A 80 4.10 12.03 -44.85
C SER A 80 3.26 13.13 -45.50
N SER A 81 3.13 13.05 -46.81
CA SER A 81 1.97 13.57 -47.52
C SER A 81 0.77 12.82 -46.97
N ALA A 82 0.29 13.24 -45.79
CA ALA A 82 -0.95 12.75 -45.26
C ALA A 82 -2.04 13.14 -46.29
N PRO A 83 -2.81 12.17 -46.82
CA PRO A 83 -3.97 12.50 -47.63
C PRO A 83 -4.87 13.41 -46.79
N ASN A 84 -5.40 14.45 -47.43
CA ASN A 84 -6.47 15.28 -46.85
C ASN A 84 -7.73 14.39 -46.75
N GLU A 85 -7.75 13.51 -45.76
CA GLU A 85 -8.89 12.66 -45.44
C GLU A 85 -10.05 13.57 -45.00
N PRO A 86 -11.25 13.44 -45.59
CA PRO A 86 -12.41 14.22 -45.18
C PRO A 86 -12.73 13.97 -43.71
N ASN A 87 -13.36 14.95 -43.06
CA ASN A 87 -13.60 15.10 -41.61
C ASN A 87 -14.53 14.03 -40.98
N ARG A 88 -14.38 12.76 -41.36
CA ARG A 88 -15.13 11.57 -40.90
C ARG A 88 -14.75 11.16 -39.46
N HIS A 89 -13.65 11.70 -38.97
CA HIS A 89 -13.11 11.40 -37.65
C HIS A 89 -13.70 12.23 -36.51
N THR A 90 -14.61 13.18 -36.75
CA THR A 90 -15.13 14.07 -35.69
C THR A 90 -15.75 13.30 -34.53
N ARG A 91 -16.61 12.31 -34.78
CA ARG A 91 -17.26 11.53 -33.71
C ARG A 91 -16.27 10.68 -32.90
N TRP A 92 -15.28 10.08 -33.56
CA TRP A 92 -14.26 9.26 -32.91
C TRP A 92 -13.26 10.13 -32.16
N LYS A 93 -12.91 11.30 -32.69
CA LYS A 93 -12.15 12.33 -31.99
C LYS A 93 -12.87 12.77 -30.72
N THR A 94 -14.16 13.09 -30.81
CA THR A 94 -14.97 13.45 -29.64
C THR A 94 -15.01 12.32 -28.62
N LEU A 95 -15.27 11.07 -29.05
CA LEU A 95 -15.26 9.91 -28.15
C LEU A 95 -13.89 9.72 -27.48
N THR A 96 -12.78 9.80 -28.23
CA THR A 96 -11.43 9.70 -27.68
C THR A 96 -11.17 10.81 -26.66
N VAL A 97 -11.53 12.05 -26.96
CA VAL A 97 -11.40 13.17 -26.03
C VAL A 97 -12.23 12.94 -24.77
N CYS A 98 -13.47 12.45 -24.89
CA CYS A 98 -14.30 12.11 -23.74
C CYS A 98 -13.68 10.98 -22.90
N LEU A 99 -13.19 9.91 -23.52
CA LEU A 99 -12.54 8.79 -22.82
C LEU A 99 -11.27 9.25 -22.09
N VAL A 100 -10.44 10.05 -22.74
CA VAL A 100 -9.25 10.66 -22.10
C VAL A 100 -9.67 11.59 -20.97
N GLY A 101 -10.73 12.38 -21.15
CA GLY A 101 -11.29 13.25 -20.11
C GLY A 101 -11.73 12.46 -18.88
N VAL A 102 -12.51 11.39 -19.08
CA VAL A 102 -12.93 10.48 -18.00
C VAL A 102 -11.73 9.84 -17.34
N TRP A 103 -10.74 9.37 -18.10
CA TRP A 103 -9.51 8.79 -17.57
C TRP A 103 -8.75 9.78 -16.70
N CYS A 104 -8.58 11.03 -17.14
CA CYS A 104 -7.96 12.10 -16.35
C CYS A 104 -8.73 12.37 -15.05
N VAL A 105 -10.07 12.44 -15.12
CA VAL A 105 -10.92 12.64 -13.93
C VAL A 105 -10.75 11.48 -12.96
N VAL A 106 -10.75 10.23 -13.43
CA VAL A 106 -10.51 9.06 -12.56
C VAL A 106 -9.14 9.13 -11.91
N HIS A 107 -8.08 9.42 -12.66
CA HIS A 107 -6.72 9.54 -12.11
C HIS A 107 -6.52 10.73 -11.16
N LEU A 108 -7.38 11.75 -11.24
CA LEU A 108 -7.42 12.87 -10.31
C LEU A 108 -8.19 12.52 -9.03
N LEU A 109 -9.35 11.85 -9.17
CA LEU A 109 -10.26 11.57 -8.04
C LEU A 109 -9.83 10.36 -7.22
N VAL A 110 -9.32 9.28 -7.84
CA VAL A 110 -8.93 8.05 -7.14
C VAL A 110 -7.88 8.31 -6.04
N PRO A 111 -6.83 9.14 -6.26
CA PRO A 111 -5.89 9.47 -5.20
C PRO A 111 -6.50 10.29 -4.06
N LEU A 112 -7.54 11.08 -4.34
CA LEU A 112 -8.25 11.93 -3.38
C LEU A 112 -9.34 11.19 -2.61
N ARG A 113 -9.71 9.95 -2.99
CA ARG A 113 -10.77 9.18 -2.32
C ARG A 113 -10.52 8.94 -0.83
N HIS A 114 -9.29 9.08 -0.35
CA HIS A 114 -8.95 8.91 1.05
C HIS A 114 -9.67 9.90 1.97
N TRP A 115 -10.13 11.06 1.44
CA TRP A 115 -10.96 12.02 2.16
C TRP A 115 -12.39 11.54 2.42
N LEU A 116 -12.82 10.44 1.80
CA LEU A 116 -14.14 9.82 2.04
C LEU A 116 -14.16 9.00 3.34
N TYR A 117 -13.00 8.78 3.97
CA TYR A 117 -12.87 8.01 5.20
C TYR A 117 -12.56 8.95 6.37
N SER A 118 -13.25 8.74 7.50
CA SER A 118 -13.03 9.51 8.73
C SER A 118 -11.81 9.04 9.54
N ASN A 119 -11.38 7.80 9.33
CA ASN A 119 -10.25 7.19 10.03
C ASN A 119 -8.91 7.71 9.50
N ASP A 120 -7.86 7.68 10.34
CA ASP A 120 -6.50 7.98 9.90
C ASP A 120 -6.06 6.98 8.82
N VAL A 121 -5.86 7.47 7.61
CA VAL A 121 -5.52 6.68 6.41
C VAL A 121 -4.18 5.97 6.55
N ASN A 122 -3.21 6.52 7.29
CA ASN A 122 -1.92 5.87 7.53
C ASN A 122 -2.06 4.68 8.50
N TRP A 123 -3.11 4.69 9.33
CA TRP A 123 -3.45 3.62 10.28
C TRP A 123 -4.38 2.58 9.65
N SER A 124 -5.58 2.97 9.24
CA SER A 124 -6.61 2.06 8.71
C SER A 124 -6.31 1.55 7.31
N GLU A 125 -5.49 2.29 6.55
CA GLU A 125 -5.18 2.07 5.13
C GLU A 125 -6.35 2.16 4.14
N GLN A 126 -7.52 2.55 4.63
CA GLN A 126 -8.68 2.81 3.78
C GLN A 126 -8.38 4.01 2.88
N GLY A 127 -8.34 3.77 1.57
CA GLY A 127 -7.96 4.78 0.58
C GLY A 127 -6.46 5.03 0.44
N TYR A 128 -5.58 4.32 1.18
CA TYR A 128 -4.13 4.56 1.12
C TYR A 128 -3.51 4.17 -0.23
N ARG A 129 -3.85 3.00 -0.78
CA ARG A 129 -3.31 2.57 -2.08
C ARG A 129 -3.71 3.54 -3.18
N PHE A 130 -2.80 3.88 -4.08
CA PHE A 130 -3.03 4.88 -5.13
C PHE A 130 -3.36 6.29 -4.63
N SER A 131 -3.29 6.56 -3.32
CA SER A 131 -3.28 7.94 -2.83
C SER A 131 -1.93 8.56 -3.09
N TRP A 132 -1.88 9.89 -3.25
CA TRP A 132 -0.63 10.64 -3.35
C TRP A 132 0.06 10.80 -1.99
N ARG A 133 0.20 9.69 -1.25
CA ARG A 133 0.80 9.61 0.08
C ARG A 133 1.97 8.64 0.03
N MET A 134 3.14 9.15 -0.32
CA MET A 134 4.34 8.33 -0.41
C MET A 134 5.01 8.20 0.96
N MET A 135 5.21 6.96 1.42
CA MET A 135 6.07 6.61 2.56
C MET A 135 5.74 7.36 3.88
N LEU A 136 4.45 7.63 4.13
CA LEU A 136 3.99 8.32 5.33
C LEU A 136 3.72 7.39 6.52
N ASN A 137 3.81 6.07 6.32
CA ASN A 137 3.58 5.08 7.36
C ASN A 137 4.72 4.07 7.47
N GLU A 138 5.12 3.84 8.72
CA GLU A 138 5.96 2.73 9.16
C GLU A 138 5.20 2.03 10.28
N LYS A 139 4.82 0.77 10.04
CA LYS A 139 4.09 -0.05 11.00
C LYS A 139 4.99 -1.17 11.49
N ILE A 140 5.10 -1.28 12.80
CA ILE A 140 5.68 -2.45 13.46
C ILE A 140 4.53 -3.17 14.14
N THR A 141 4.50 -4.50 14.07
CA THR A 141 3.34 -5.28 14.52
C THR A 141 3.74 -6.53 15.28
N LEU A 142 2.89 -6.91 16.24
CA LEU A 142 2.88 -8.21 16.90
C LEU A 142 1.50 -8.83 16.69
N MET A 143 1.45 -10.03 16.12
CA MET A 143 0.19 -10.67 15.72
C MET A 143 0.08 -12.07 16.31
N GLN A 144 -1.12 -12.40 16.78
CA GLN A 144 -1.57 -13.76 17.06
C GLN A 144 -2.91 -13.97 16.35
N ILE A 145 -3.01 -15.02 15.54
CA ILE A 145 -4.23 -15.37 14.81
C ILE A 145 -4.76 -16.72 15.28
N VAL A 146 -6.07 -16.85 15.37
CA VAL A 146 -6.77 -18.06 15.79
C VAL A 146 -7.94 -18.35 14.86
N TYR A 147 -8.34 -19.61 14.78
CA TYR A 147 -9.62 -20.01 14.22
C TYR A 147 -10.40 -20.85 15.23
N ASP A 148 -11.72 -20.78 15.14
CA ASP A 148 -12.62 -21.59 15.94
C ASP A 148 -12.99 -22.84 15.14
N ASP A 149 -12.71 -24.01 15.70
CA ASP A 149 -13.10 -25.29 15.11
C ASP A 149 -14.53 -25.66 15.57
N PRO A 150 -15.54 -25.64 14.69
CA PRO A 150 -16.92 -25.92 15.08
C PRO A 150 -17.15 -27.40 15.44
N GLN A 151 -16.29 -28.33 15.00
CA GLN A 151 -16.42 -29.75 15.35
C GLN A 151 -15.95 -30.03 16.77
N THR A 152 -14.82 -29.44 17.18
CA THR A 152 -14.24 -29.67 18.50
C THR A 152 -14.64 -28.62 19.54
N GLY A 153 -15.18 -27.48 19.09
CA GLY A 153 -15.46 -26.31 19.93
C GLY A 153 -14.20 -25.63 20.47
N ARG A 154 -13.02 -25.94 19.92
CA ARG A 154 -11.73 -25.44 20.40
C ARG A 154 -11.24 -24.27 19.57
N VAL A 155 -10.56 -23.34 20.24
CA VAL A 155 -9.84 -22.23 19.60
C VAL A 155 -8.43 -22.68 19.25
N MET A 156 -8.09 -22.69 17.98
CA MET A 156 -6.82 -23.17 17.46
C MET A 156 -5.93 -22.01 17.00
N ARG A 157 -4.68 -22.00 17.45
CA ARG A 157 -3.69 -20.98 17.07
C ARG A 157 -3.07 -21.31 15.71
N ILE A 158 -2.93 -20.29 14.87
CA ILE A 158 -2.24 -20.42 13.58
C ILE A 158 -0.88 -19.72 13.67
N ASN A 159 0.17 -20.43 13.26
CA ASN A 159 1.44 -19.82 12.92
C ASN A 159 1.51 -19.66 11.40
N PRO A 160 1.40 -18.45 10.83
CA PRO A 160 1.33 -18.27 9.39
C PRO A 160 2.55 -18.80 8.62
N LEU A 161 3.72 -18.89 9.26
CA LEU A 161 4.96 -19.38 8.64
C LEU A 161 5.03 -20.92 8.62
N LYS A 162 4.37 -21.57 9.58
CA LYS A 162 4.36 -23.04 9.74
C LYS A 162 2.99 -23.49 10.26
N PRO A 163 1.92 -23.31 9.47
CA PRO A 163 0.59 -23.67 9.91
C PRO A 163 0.41 -25.20 9.80
N PRO A 164 -0.51 -25.81 10.58
CA PRO A 164 -0.84 -27.22 10.44
C PRO A 164 -1.54 -27.50 9.09
N PRO A 165 -1.40 -28.70 8.51
CA PRO A 165 -2.19 -29.09 7.34
C PRO A 165 -3.71 -28.96 7.63
N PRO A 166 -4.53 -28.55 6.64
CA PRO A 166 -4.23 -28.33 5.21
C PRO A 166 -3.69 -26.93 4.87
N LEU A 167 -3.47 -26.07 5.86
CA LEU A 167 -3.12 -24.66 5.62
C LEU A 167 -1.74 -24.52 4.97
N LYS A 168 -1.66 -23.65 3.96
CA LYS A 168 -0.40 -23.34 3.27
C LYS A 168 0.43 -22.31 4.04
N PRO A 169 1.76 -22.49 4.16
CA PRO A 169 2.64 -21.53 4.81
C PRO A 169 2.76 -20.25 3.97
N LEU A 170 2.85 -19.11 4.66
CA LEU A 170 3.23 -17.84 4.09
C LEU A 170 4.75 -17.65 4.13
N THR A 171 5.28 -16.91 3.16
CA THR A 171 6.63 -16.36 3.28
C THR A 171 6.69 -15.31 4.39
N LEU A 172 7.89 -15.04 4.92
CA LEU A 172 8.08 -14.01 5.95
C LEU A 172 7.56 -12.63 5.50
N GLN A 173 7.75 -12.28 4.23
CA GLN A 173 7.24 -11.03 3.67
C GLN A 173 5.72 -11.00 3.64
N GLN A 174 5.05 -12.07 3.19
CA GLN A 174 3.59 -12.15 3.20
C GLN A 174 3.04 -12.09 4.63
N ALA A 175 3.62 -12.82 5.59
CA ALA A 175 3.19 -12.78 6.99
C ALA A 175 3.33 -11.39 7.61
N THR A 176 4.42 -10.66 7.30
CA THR A 176 4.62 -9.28 7.73
C THR A 176 3.57 -8.33 7.13
N ARG A 177 3.24 -8.53 5.86
CA ARG A 177 2.22 -7.75 5.16
C ARG A 177 0.82 -7.99 5.73
N VAL A 178 0.49 -9.25 5.99
CA VAL A 178 -0.75 -9.67 6.66
C VAL A 178 -0.90 -9.00 8.02
N SER A 179 0.16 -8.87 8.81
CA SER A 179 0.06 -8.22 10.12
C SER A 179 -0.04 -6.69 10.06
N GLN A 180 0.53 -6.05 9.03
CA GLN A 180 0.57 -4.59 8.89
C GLN A 180 -0.65 -3.99 8.16
N HIS A 181 -1.30 -4.77 7.30
CA HIS A 181 -2.34 -4.32 6.39
C HIS A 181 -3.68 -5.03 6.70
N PRO A 182 -4.72 -4.31 7.17
CA PRO A 182 -5.98 -4.94 7.59
C PRO A 182 -6.67 -5.73 6.48
N ASP A 183 -6.67 -5.22 5.25
CA ASP A 183 -7.27 -5.92 4.11
C ASP A 183 -6.58 -7.26 3.82
N MET A 184 -5.24 -7.30 3.90
CA MET A 184 -4.48 -8.54 3.73
C MET A 184 -4.70 -9.50 4.91
N LEU A 185 -4.90 -8.98 6.13
CA LEU A 185 -5.32 -9.79 7.28
C LEU A 185 -6.68 -10.45 7.04
N GLN A 186 -7.64 -9.68 6.54
CA GLN A 186 -8.98 -10.17 6.22
C GLN A 186 -8.95 -11.19 5.06
N GLU A 187 -8.14 -10.95 4.03
CA GLU A 187 -7.96 -11.88 2.92
C GLU A 187 -7.29 -13.19 3.38
N TYR A 188 -6.29 -13.10 4.25
CA TYR A 188 -5.67 -14.27 4.85
C TYR A 188 -6.67 -15.08 5.70
N ALA A 189 -7.49 -14.41 6.51
CA ALA A 189 -8.54 -15.04 7.31
C ALA A 189 -9.53 -15.83 6.44
N ARG A 190 -9.97 -15.26 5.30
CA ARG A 190 -10.84 -15.99 4.35
C ARG A 190 -10.13 -17.15 3.68
N SER A 191 -8.87 -16.97 3.27
CA SER A 191 -8.09 -18.05 2.68
C SER A 191 -7.89 -19.23 3.64
N VAL A 192 -7.75 -18.97 4.95
CA VAL A 192 -7.75 -19.99 6.00
C VAL A 192 -9.10 -20.72 6.04
N SER A 193 -10.20 -19.97 6.04
CA SER A 193 -11.56 -20.54 6.03
C SER A 193 -11.81 -21.43 4.80
N GLU A 194 -11.45 -20.95 3.61
CA GLU A 194 -11.61 -21.69 2.35
C GLU A 194 -10.75 -22.98 2.34
N GLN A 195 -9.52 -22.93 2.83
CA GLN A 195 -8.64 -24.10 2.90
C GLN A 195 -9.17 -25.17 3.87
N LEU A 196 -9.79 -24.77 4.98
CA LEU A 196 -10.39 -25.70 5.94
C LEU A 196 -11.72 -26.26 5.45
N ALA A 197 -12.57 -25.44 4.82
CA ALA A 197 -13.83 -25.88 4.21
C ALA A 197 -13.62 -26.99 3.14
N ASN A 198 -12.51 -26.94 2.41
CA ASN A 198 -12.16 -27.97 1.42
C ASN A 198 -11.78 -29.33 2.03
N THR A 199 -11.52 -29.40 3.35
CA THR A 199 -11.19 -30.66 4.05
C THR A 199 -12.36 -31.27 4.82
N GLY A 200 -13.44 -30.53 4.95
CA GLY A 200 -14.67 -30.87 5.66
C GLY A 200 -15.46 -29.58 5.72
N ASP A 201 -16.76 -29.63 5.45
CA ASP A 201 -17.66 -28.48 5.31
C ASP A 201 -17.75 -27.68 6.64
N LEU A 202 -16.69 -26.95 6.94
CA LEU A 202 -16.43 -26.25 8.20
C LEU A 202 -16.55 -24.75 7.94
N ASP A 203 -17.62 -24.16 8.46
CA ASP A 203 -17.73 -22.72 8.57
C ASP A 203 -16.92 -22.26 9.80
N VAL A 204 -15.69 -21.82 9.58
CA VAL A 204 -14.76 -21.42 10.65
C VAL A 204 -14.72 -19.90 10.80
N SER A 205 -14.86 -19.43 12.03
CA SER A 205 -14.54 -18.03 12.35
C SER A 205 -13.05 -17.88 12.56
N VAL A 206 -12.47 -16.82 11.98
CA VAL A 206 -11.05 -16.48 12.13
C VAL A 206 -10.93 -15.12 12.79
N ARG A 207 -10.14 -15.05 13.86
CA ARG A 207 -9.97 -13.88 14.72
C ARG A 207 -8.50 -13.59 14.92
N ALA A 208 -8.14 -12.33 15.10
CA ALA A 208 -6.74 -11.93 15.25
C ALA A 208 -6.56 -10.88 16.34
N LEU A 209 -5.53 -11.08 17.17
CA LEU A 209 -5.00 -10.07 18.06
C LEU A 209 -3.79 -9.45 17.36
N VAL A 210 -3.90 -8.17 17.00
CA VAL A 210 -2.79 -7.43 16.39
C VAL A 210 -2.50 -6.19 17.22
N LEU A 211 -1.30 -6.11 17.76
CA LEU A 211 -0.75 -4.85 18.27
C LEU A 211 0.05 -4.18 17.16
N CYS A 212 -0.14 -2.88 16.99
CA CYS A 212 0.57 -2.09 15.99
C CYS A 212 1.13 -0.79 16.60
N SER A 213 2.37 -0.48 16.25
CA SER A 213 3.01 0.82 16.46
C SER A 213 3.12 1.51 15.09
N LEU A 214 2.65 2.76 14.99
CA LEU A 214 2.70 3.58 13.78
C LEU A 214 3.62 4.78 13.96
N ASN A 215 4.65 4.89 13.11
CA ASN A 215 5.61 6.00 13.08
C ASN A 215 6.22 6.30 14.46
N GLY A 216 6.56 5.26 15.23
CA GLY A 216 7.15 5.40 16.56
C GLY A 216 6.18 5.76 17.67
N ARG A 217 4.87 5.62 17.48
CA ARG A 217 3.88 5.65 18.58
C ARG A 217 4.00 4.42 19.47
N ARG A 218 3.53 4.49 20.71
CA ARG A 218 3.38 3.30 21.57
C ARG A 218 2.45 2.29 20.88
N PRO A 219 2.72 0.97 20.97
CA PRO A 219 1.85 -0.03 20.39
C PRO A 219 0.49 0.00 21.07
N GLN A 220 -0.56 -0.09 20.25
CA GLN A 220 -1.93 -0.25 20.69
C GLN A 220 -2.62 -1.34 19.87
N LEU A 221 -3.85 -1.69 20.24
CA LEU A 221 -4.66 -2.64 19.50
C LEU A 221 -4.99 -2.09 18.11
N PHE A 222 -4.78 -2.91 17.08
CA PHE A 222 -4.98 -2.53 15.68
C PHE A 222 -6.33 -2.96 15.12
N VAL A 223 -6.80 -4.15 15.52
CA VAL A 223 -8.08 -4.75 15.10
C VAL A 223 -8.79 -5.32 16.32
N ASP A 224 -10.12 -5.34 16.33
CA ASP A 224 -10.87 -5.94 17.44
C ASP A 224 -10.66 -7.47 17.46
N PRO A 225 -10.09 -8.03 18.55
CA PRO A 225 -9.76 -9.46 18.63
C PRO A 225 -10.99 -10.38 18.73
N ARG A 226 -12.19 -9.82 18.93
CA ARG A 226 -13.44 -10.58 19.02
C ARG A 226 -14.10 -10.78 17.65
N THR A 227 -13.79 -9.91 16.70
CA THR A 227 -14.46 -9.88 15.40
C THR A 227 -14.06 -11.05 14.52
N ASN A 228 -15.07 -11.75 13.97
CA ASN A 228 -14.85 -12.72 12.89
C ASN A 228 -14.49 -11.98 11.59
N LEU A 229 -13.21 -12.06 11.20
CA LEU A 229 -12.67 -11.39 10.02
C LEU A 229 -13.21 -11.95 8.70
N VAL A 230 -13.65 -13.21 8.69
CA VAL A 230 -14.20 -13.87 7.49
C VAL A 230 -15.52 -13.19 7.07
N ALA A 231 -16.36 -12.87 8.06
CA ALA A 231 -17.70 -12.31 7.88
C ALA A 231 -17.71 -10.79 7.63
N GLN A 232 -16.59 -10.09 7.82
CA GLN A 232 -16.51 -8.66 7.56
C GLN A 232 -16.64 -8.36 6.05
N PRO A 233 -17.15 -7.20 5.63
CA PRO A 233 -17.34 -6.92 4.20
C PRO A 233 -16.03 -6.48 3.51
N LYS A 234 -15.92 -6.64 2.17
CA LYS A 234 -14.73 -6.32 1.34
C LYS A 234 -14.76 -4.93 0.69
N GLY A 235 -15.89 -4.24 0.77
CA GLY A 235 -16.17 -3.07 -0.05
C GLY A 235 -15.47 -1.80 0.41
N PHE A 236 -15.97 -0.69 -0.11
CA PHE A 236 -15.43 0.65 0.14
C PHE A 236 -15.99 1.29 1.42
N GLU A 237 -16.84 0.59 2.16
CA GLU A 237 -17.36 0.99 3.46
C GLU A 237 -16.25 1.19 4.51
N THR A 238 -16.52 2.08 5.47
CA THR A 238 -15.60 2.30 6.60
C THR A 238 -15.58 1.06 7.48
N TRP A 239 -14.39 0.54 7.77
CA TRP A 239 -14.24 -0.65 8.59
C TRP A 239 -14.40 -0.30 10.06
N THR A 240 -15.36 -0.94 10.73
CA THR A 240 -15.64 -0.77 12.16
C THR A 240 -14.76 -1.68 13.03
N TRP A 241 -14.22 -2.75 12.45
CA TRP A 241 -13.37 -3.75 13.13
C TRP A 241 -11.90 -3.35 13.22
N VAL A 242 -11.49 -2.27 12.52
CA VAL A 242 -10.18 -1.63 12.71
C VAL A 242 -10.32 -0.59 13.82
N VAL A 243 -9.56 -0.78 14.90
CA VAL A 243 -9.63 0.11 16.07
C VAL A 243 -9.07 1.48 15.69
N PRO A 244 -9.72 2.61 16.05
CA PRO A 244 -9.21 3.93 15.75
C PRO A 244 -7.81 4.21 16.34
N LEU A 245 -7.08 5.14 15.71
CA LEU A 245 -5.78 5.57 16.22
C LEU A 245 -5.97 6.55 17.40
N GLU A 246 -5.78 6.07 18.63
CA GLU A 246 -5.89 6.91 19.84
C GLU A 246 -4.52 7.35 20.36
N GLU A 247 -3.47 6.54 20.15
CA GLU A 247 -2.13 6.87 20.63
C GLU A 247 -1.57 8.15 19.94
N PRO A 248 -1.26 9.21 20.70
CA PRO A 248 -0.75 10.45 20.13
C PRO A 248 0.70 10.29 19.66
N LEU A 249 1.12 11.13 18.72
CA LEU A 249 2.51 11.19 18.31
C LEU A 249 3.36 11.83 19.41
N ALA A 250 4.22 11.04 20.05
CA ALA A 250 5.13 11.52 21.08
C ALA A 250 6.36 12.24 20.48
N LYS A 251 6.94 13.19 21.23
CA LYS A 251 8.21 13.85 20.86
C LYS A 251 9.38 12.86 20.78
N LYS A 252 9.38 11.84 21.65
CA LYS A 252 10.36 10.76 21.65
C LYS A 252 9.72 9.51 21.04
N PRO A 253 10.33 8.88 20.03
CA PRO A 253 9.78 7.67 19.43
C PRO A 253 9.82 6.49 20.41
N TRP A 254 8.84 5.60 20.25
CA TRP A 254 8.82 4.29 20.87
C TRP A 254 9.80 3.35 20.16
N PHE A 255 10.92 3.06 20.82
CA PHE A 255 11.97 2.17 20.29
C PHE A 255 12.00 0.78 20.93
N ILE A 256 11.02 0.45 21.78
CA ILE A 256 10.99 -0.86 22.44
C ILE A 256 10.64 -1.94 21.40
N PRO A 257 11.43 -3.01 21.26
CA PRO A 257 11.19 -4.03 20.26
C PRO A 257 9.88 -4.81 20.55
N PRO A 258 9.20 -5.36 19.51
CA PRO A 258 7.94 -6.09 19.66
C PRO A 258 7.97 -7.22 20.69
N THR A 259 9.10 -7.90 20.82
CA THR A 259 9.30 -9.00 21.78
C THR A 259 9.16 -8.57 23.24
N LYS A 260 9.32 -7.28 23.55
CA LYS A 260 9.17 -6.73 24.91
C LYS A 260 7.84 -6.03 25.14
N TRP A 261 7.02 -5.81 24.11
CA TRP A 261 5.70 -5.18 24.24
C TRP A 261 4.77 -5.84 25.27
N PRO A 262 4.77 -7.18 25.47
CA PRO A 262 4.00 -7.82 26.53
C PRO A 262 4.21 -7.24 27.94
N GLN A 263 5.34 -6.58 28.20
CA GLN A 263 5.65 -5.98 29.50
C GLN A 263 5.01 -4.60 29.69
N TYR A 264 4.56 -3.98 28.60
CA TYR A 264 4.06 -2.60 28.57
C TYR A 264 2.60 -2.51 28.16
N VAL A 265 2.02 -3.58 27.63
CA VAL A 265 0.63 -3.64 27.18
C VAL A 265 -0.03 -4.83 27.87
N ASP A 266 -1.23 -4.64 28.39
CA ASP A 266 -2.00 -5.71 29.03
C ASP A 266 -2.51 -6.71 27.98
N LEU A 267 -1.66 -7.68 27.64
CA LEU A 267 -2.00 -8.77 26.74
C LEU A 267 -2.95 -9.79 27.37
N SER A 268 -3.08 -9.83 28.69
CA SER A 268 -3.89 -10.86 29.36
C SER A 268 -5.36 -10.70 28.99
N LYS A 269 -5.89 -9.48 29.15
CA LYS A 269 -7.25 -9.11 28.75
C LYS A 269 -7.48 -9.30 27.26
N MET A 270 -6.54 -8.85 26.42
CA MET A 270 -6.67 -8.94 24.97
C MET A 270 -6.63 -10.39 24.46
N THR A 271 -5.80 -11.23 25.06
CA THR A 271 -5.74 -12.66 24.76
C THR A 271 -7.04 -13.34 25.20
N GLN A 272 -7.60 -12.96 26.35
CA GLN A 272 -8.91 -13.47 26.77
C GLN A 272 -10.01 -13.09 25.77
N GLN A 273 -10.02 -11.86 25.28
CA GLN A 273 -10.92 -11.40 24.21
C GLN A 273 -10.71 -12.20 22.91
N LEU A 274 -9.46 -12.47 22.52
CA LEU A 274 -9.16 -13.31 21.37
C LEU A 274 -9.64 -14.75 21.53
N MET A 275 -9.65 -15.30 22.74
CA MET A 275 -10.13 -16.66 22.98
C MET A 275 -11.64 -16.75 23.15
N THR A 276 -12.33 -15.62 23.37
CA THR A 276 -13.78 -15.57 23.61
C THR A 276 -14.50 -14.99 22.39
N PRO A 277 -15.27 -15.78 21.63
CA PRO A 277 -15.96 -15.27 20.45
C PRO A 277 -16.96 -14.17 20.84
N GLU A 278 -17.17 -13.21 19.94
CA GLU A 278 -18.26 -12.25 20.06
C GLU A 278 -19.58 -13.03 20.02
N LYS A 279 -20.44 -12.88 21.04
CA LYS A 279 -21.80 -13.42 20.95
C LYS A 279 -22.47 -12.76 19.74
N PRO A 280 -23.18 -13.51 18.87
CA PRO A 280 -23.93 -12.89 17.80
C PRO A 280 -24.84 -11.81 18.40
N SER A 281 -24.70 -10.56 17.90
CA SER A 281 -25.62 -9.50 18.28
C SER A 281 -27.03 -10.00 18.00
N PRO A 282 -27.99 -9.88 18.94
CA PRO A 282 -29.38 -10.17 18.60
C PRO A 282 -29.73 -9.33 17.38
N GLU A 283 -30.23 -9.99 16.33
CA GLU A 283 -30.75 -9.30 15.16
C GLU A 283 -31.71 -8.20 15.64
N PRO A 284 -31.68 -7.00 15.06
CA PRO A 284 -32.77 -6.07 15.28
C PRO A 284 -34.04 -6.77 14.81
N ILE A 285 -34.91 -7.10 15.76
CA ILE A 285 -36.24 -7.64 15.49
C ILE A 285 -36.92 -6.64 14.53
N PRO A 286 -37.48 -7.11 13.41
CA PRO A 286 -38.03 -6.24 12.36
C PRO A 286 -39.14 -5.32 12.87
#